data_AF-A0A194V2P9-F1
#
_entry.id   AF-A0A194V2P9-F1
#
_cell.length_a   1.000
_cell.length_b   1.000
_cell.length_c   1.000
_cell.angle_alpha   90.00
_cell.angle_beta   90.00
_cell.angle_gamma   90.00
#
_symmetry.space_group_name_H-M   'P 1'
#
loop_
_entity.id
_entity.type
_entity.pdbx_description
1 polymer ?
#
loop_
_entity_poly.entity_id
_entity_poly.type
_entity_poly.pdbx_seq_one_letter_code
_entity_poly.pdbx_strand_id
1 'polypeptide(L)'
;MRPFTIIMALAPLAFATVKRSGCNSTAAPDPVPNFTFDELYSLTTTFLDSYMYPNNTVQALSINSTLFSEDVIGRVDATRVFLGRELNTEYIFGLFSELSLNPSSFSLLGTPMSYKITHFAANQNIAINSAVVQFYSSTVDLTYPVEITFWATYNAQGQITQYDATFKWLQWSFDTLSAVMMQALNMTSTARFTAYATQMLARSICTTAMESCNGTNTQYSSMDECVSFLTSGVPFGNAYELGFDTLLCRMAHQPMVPIRPSVHCSHIGPTGGDYCTNDRTYAGMVEQPLFTNQPFVPYGYADKDATLAAE
;
A
#
# COMPACT_ATOMS: atom_id res chain seq x y z
N MET A 1 -23.08 13.40 -29.55
CA MET A 1 -24.06 13.30 -28.45
C MET A 1 -24.87 12.04 -28.67
N ARG A 2 -24.63 11.00 -27.88
CA ARG A 2 -25.40 9.75 -27.87
C ARG A 2 -25.86 9.54 -26.42
N PRO A 3 -27.15 9.28 -26.14
CA PRO A 3 -27.60 9.07 -24.78
C PRO A 3 -27.24 7.64 -24.36
N PHE A 4 -26.55 7.50 -23.23
CA PHE A 4 -26.39 6.25 -22.52
C PHE A 4 -27.61 6.05 -21.63
N THR A 5 -28.41 5.03 -21.93
CA THR A 5 -29.46 4.54 -21.03
C THR A 5 -28.85 3.40 -20.21
N ILE A 6 -28.56 3.67 -18.94
CA ILE A 6 -28.15 2.64 -17.98
C ILE A 6 -29.42 2.06 -17.36
N ILE A 7 -29.73 0.81 -17.71
CA ILE A 7 -30.70 -0.01 -17.00
C ILE A 7 -29.95 -0.68 -15.84
N MET A 8 -30.19 -0.21 -14.61
CA MET A 8 -29.76 -0.93 -13.41
C MET A 8 -30.63 -2.17 -13.22
N ALA A 9 -30.05 -3.35 -13.48
CA ALA A 9 -30.59 -4.61 -12.99
C ALA A 9 -30.01 -4.85 -11.59
N LEU A 10 -30.84 -4.71 -10.56
CA LEU A 10 -30.54 -5.14 -9.19
C LEU A 10 -30.51 -6.67 -9.16
N ALA A 11 -29.33 -7.26 -9.05
CA ALA A 11 -29.17 -8.67 -8.67
C ALA A 11 -29.18 -8.77 -7.14
N PRO A 12 -29.84 -9.79 -6.55
CA PRO A 12 -29.87 -9.96 -5.11
C PRO A 12 -28.49 -10.41 -4.62
N LEU A 13 -27.93 -9.65 -3.67
CA LEU A 13 -26.72 -10.02 -2.93
C LEU A 13 -27.00 -11.24 -2.06
N ALA A 14 -26.44 -12.39 -2.44
CA ALA A 14 -26.35 -13.55 -1.57
C ALA A 14 -25.15 -13.35 -0.63
N PHE A 15 -25.41 -12.98 0.62
CA PHE A 15 -24.40 -12.95 1.68
C PHE A 15 -23.95 -14.38 2.00
N ALA A 16 -22.73 -14.74 1.58
CA ALA A 16 -22.07 -15.92 2.08
C ALA A 16 -21.61 -15.66 3.52
N THR A 17 -22.33 -16.22 4.49
CA THR A 17 -21.94 -16.18 5.91
C THR A 17 -20.72 -17.08 6.13
N VAL A 18 -19.55 -16.47 6.30
CA VAL A 18 -18.35 -17.16 6.78
C VAL A 18 -18.57 -17.48 8.26
N LYS A 19 -18.88 -18.73 8.59
CA LYS A 19 -18.84 -19.23 9.97
C LYS A 19 -17.38 -19.23 10.46
N ARG A 20 -16.97 -18.21 11.21
CA ARG A 20 -15.76 -18.30 12.04
C ARG A 20 -16.09 -19.14 13.29
N SER A 21 -15.34 -20.22 13.47
CA SER A 21 -15.27 -20.98 14.72
C SER A 21 -14.84 -20.04 15.85
N GLY A 22 -15.73 -19.80 16.81
CA GLY A 22 -15.47 -18.91 17.94
C GLY A 22 -14.35 -19.45 18.83
N CYS A 23 -13.26 -18.68 18.92
CA CYS A 23 -12.44 -18.69 20.12
C CYS A 23 -13.11 -17.74 21.13
N ASN A 24 -13.78 -18.32 22.13
CA ASN A 24 -14.15 -17.60 23.35
C ASN A 24 -12.86 -17.21 24.08
N SER A 25 -12.33 -16.03 23.77
CA SER A 25 -11.39 -15.34 24.65
C SER A 25 -12.21 -14.56 25.68
N THR A 26 -12.22 -15.03 26.93
CA THR A 26 -12.82 -14.33 28.08
C THR A 26 -11.81 -13.40 28.77
N ALA A 27 -10.75 -12.98 28.07
CA ALA A 27 -9.84 -11.98 28.61
C ALA A 27 -10.52 -10.61 28.55
N ALA A 28 -10.51 -9.87 29.67
CA ALA A 28 -10.88 -8.46 29.63
C ALA A 28 -9.97 -7.76 28.60
N PRO A 29 -10.50 -6.89 27.73
CA PRO A 29 -9.65 -6.12 26.83
C PRO A 29 -8.59 -5.40 27.67
N ASP A 30 -7.33 -5.46 27.23
CA ASP A 30 -6.26 -4.74 27.90
C ASP A 30 -6.66 -3.27 28.04
N PRO A 31 -6.33 -2.63 29.18
CA PRO A 31 -6.69 -1.24 29.38
C PRO A 31 -6.11 -0.39 28.24
N VAL A 32 -6.99 0.36 27.57
CA VAL A 32 -6.60 1.25 26.47
C VAL A 32 -5.51 2.20 26.98
N PRO A 33 -4.33 2.23 26.34
CA PRO A 33 -3.25 3.11 26.76
C PRO A 33 -3.70 4.57 26.71
N ASN A 34 -3.23 5.37 27.66
CA ASN A 34 -3.51 6.79 27.69
C ASN A 34 -2.21 7.57 27.57
N PHE A 35 -1.82 7.87 26.33
CA PHE A 35 -0.67 8.70 26.02
C PHE A 35 -1.04 10.19 26.06
N THR A 36 -0.06 11.00 26.42
CA THR A 36 -0.11 12.45 26.24
C THR A 36 -0.03 12.81 24.76
N PHE A 37 -0.40 14.06 24.44
CA PHE A 37 -0.24 14.59 23.09
C PHE A 37 1.21 14.51 22.59
N ASP A 38 2.18 14.86 23.46
CA ASP A 38 3.61 14.86 23.11
C ASP A 38 4.15 13.44 22.90
N GLU A 39 3.70 12.46 23.68
CA GLU A 39 4.05 11.05 23.47
C GLU A 39 3.53 10.53 22.13
N LEU A 40 2.27 10.81 21.79
CA LEU A 40 1.72 10.42 20.48
C LEU A 40 2.41 11.14 19.32
N TYR A 41 2.75 12.41 19.49
CA TYR A 41 3.51 13.15 18.48
C TYR A 41 4.89 12.51 18.29
N SER A 42 5.58 12.15 19.39
CA SER A 42 6.87 11.47 19.37
C SER A 42 6.79 10.09 18.71
N LEU A 43 5.75 9.30 18.98
CA LEU A 43 5.53 8.01 18.33
C LEU A 43 5.31 8.18 16.82
N THR A 44 4.48 9.15 16.43
CA THR A 44 4.24 9.47 15.02
C THR A 44 5.50 9.95 14.30
N THR A 45 6.31 10.83 14.89
CA THR A 45 7.56 11.27 14.27
C THR A 45 8.60 10.15 14.22
N THR A 46 8.66 9.27 15.23
CA THR A 46 9.54 8.09 15.20
C THR A 46 9.19 7.16 14.04
N PHE A 47 7.91 6.93 13.79
CA PHE A 47 7.44 6.17 12.63
C PHE A 47 7.80 6.87 11.31
N LEU A 48 7.52 8.17 11.19
CA LEU A 48 7.83 8.93 9.96
C LEU A 48 9.34 9.01 9.69
N ASP A 49 10.17 9.21 10.71
CA ASP A 49 11.64 9.19 10.61
C ASP A 49 12.15 7.82 10.15
N SER A 50 11.48 6.74 10.60
CA SER A 50 11.78 5.38 10.17
C SER A 50 11.28 5.08 8.76
N TYR A 51 10.23 5.75 8.29
CA TYR A 51 9.68 5.62 6.95
C TYR A 51 10.55 6.33 5.88
N MET A 52 11.33 7.34 6.27
CA MET A 52 12.24 8.03 5.34
C MET A 52 13.47 7.19 5.02
N TYR A 53 13.99 7.32 3.79
CA TYR A 53 15.30 6.81 3.42
C TYR A 53 16.42 7.60 4.13
N PRO A 54 17.49 6.95 4.64
CA PRO A 54 17.80 5.51 4.54
C PRO A 54 17.23 4.65 5.68
N ASN A 55 16.55 5.22 6.67
CA ASN A 55 16.09 4.51 7.87
C ASN A 55 15.08 3.39 7.53
N ASN A 56 14.27 3.58 6.49
CA ASN A 56 13.35 2.55 6.00
C ASN A 56 14.08 1.26 5.60
N THR A 57 15.33 1.33 5.16
CA THR A 57 16.13 0.15 4.81
C THR A 57 16.42 -0.69 6.05
N VAL A 58 16.69 -0.05 7.19
CA VAL A 58 16.90 -0.76 8.47
C VAL A 58 15.63 -1.51 8.88
N GLN A 59 14.47 -0.87 8.74
CA GLN A 59 13.19 -1.50 9.06
C GLN A 59 12.85 -2.64 8.08
N ALA A 60 13.04 -2.42 6.78
CA ALA A 60 12.78 -3.42 5.75
C ALA A 60 13.58 -4.71 5.98
N LEU A 61 14.88 -4.60 6.27
CA LEU A 61 15.77 -5.74 6.51
C LEU A 61 15.44 -6.51 7.78
N SER A 62 14.76 -5.89 8.75
CA SER A 62 14.28 -6.63 9.94
C SER A 62 13.18 -7.62 9.58
N ILE A 63 12.38 -7.35 8.55
CA ILE A 63 11.14 -8.04 8.18
C ILE A 63 10.07 -7.98 9.30
N ASN A 64 10.44 -7.68 10.55
CA ASN A 64 9.58 -7.71 11.72
C ASN A 64 9.72 -6.44 12.58
N SER A 65 9.53 -5.26 11.97
CA SER A 65 9.71 -3.97 12.62
C SER A 65 8.94 -3.89 13.94
N THR A 66 9.64 -3.56 15.02
CA THR A 66 9.05 -3.42 16.36
C THR A 66 8.19 -2.18 16.51
N LEU A 67 8.09 -1.33 15.48
CA LEU A 67 7.15 -0.22 15.40
C LEU A 67 5.70 -0.69 15.25
N PHE A 68 5.50 -1.93 14.80
CA PHE A 68 4.18 -2.54 14.64
C PHE A 68 3.94 -3.62 15.70
N SER A 69 2.69 -3.77 16.17
CA SER A 69 2.30 -4.94 16.97
C SER A 69 2.38 -6.22 16.11
N GLU A 70 2.39 -7.40 16.75
CA GLU A 70 2.42 -8.68 15.99
C GLU A 70 1.19 -8.82 15.08
N ASP A 71 0.04 -8.39 15.59
CA ASP A 71 -1.31 -8.52 15.00
C ASP A 71 -1.76 -7.24 14.27
N VAL A 72 -0.82 -6.39 13.86
CA VAL A 72 -1.14 -5.11 13.21
C VAL A 72 -2.06 -5.28 12.00
N ILE A 73 -3.05 -4.40 11.87
CA ILE A 73 -3.93 -4.32 10.70
C ILE A 73 -3.67 -2.99 9.98
N GLY A 74 -3.04 -3.06 8.81
CA GLY A 74 -2.76 -1.89 7.98
C GLY A 74 -3.68 -1.83 6.77
N ARG A 75 -4.10 -0.61 6.38
CA ARG A 75 -4.72 -0.34 5.08
C ARG A 75 -4.03 0.84 4.42
N VAL A 76 -3.81 0.73 3.12
CA VAL A 76 -3.39 1.84 2.26
C VAL A 76 -4.40 1.94 1.10
N ASP A 77 -5.03 3.09 0.95
CA ASP A 77 -6.14 3.33 0.01
C ASP A 77 -5.85 2.91 -1.44
N ALA A 78 -4.64 3.20 -1.93
CA ALA A 78 -4.23 2.89 -3.30
C ALA A 78 -3.88 1.41 -3.55
N THR A 79 -3.59 0.66 -2.48
CA THR A 79 -3.17 -0.74 -2.56
C THR A 79 -4.19 -1.64 -1.88
N ARG A 80 -3.87 -2.19 -0.71
CA ARG A 80 -4.61 -3.26 -0.04
C ARG A 80 -4.54 -3.15 1.49
N VAL A 81 -4.98 -4.24 2.11
CA VAL A 81 -4.92 -4.53 3.54
C VAL A 81 -3.71 -5.42 3.78
N PHE A 82 -2.98 -5.14 4.86
CA PHE A 82 -1.81 -5.90 5.31
C PHE A 82 -2.07 -6.42 6.72
N LEU A 83 -1.99 -7.73 6.89
CA LEU A 83 -2.28 -8.38 8.17
C LEU A 83 -0.98 -8.92 8.78
N GLY A 84 -0.72 -8.54 10.02
CA GLY A 84 0.44 -8.97 10.77
C GLY A 84 1.71 -8.18 10.46
N ARG A 85 2.66 -8.25 11.39
CA ARG A 85 3.86 -7.41 11.40
C ARG A 85 4.71 -7.51 10.13
N GLU A 86 4.86 -8.72 9.60
CA GLU A 86 5.80 -8.95 8.49
C GLU A 86 5.39 -8.23 7.21
N LEU A 87 4.12 -8.41 6.80
CA LEU A 87 3.59 -7.75 5.62
C LEU A 87 3.57 -6.23 5.80
N ASN A 88 3.21 -5.73 6.99
CA ASN A 88 3.23 -4.28 7.22
C ASN A 88 4.66 -3.71 7.14
N THR A 89 5.67 -4.45 7.63
CA THR A 89 7.08 -4.04 7.53
C THR A 89 7.54 -3.97 6.07
N GLU A 90 7.25 -4.98 5.27
CA GLU A 90 7.69 -5.05 3.88
C GLU A 90 7.04 -3.98 3.00
N TYR A 91 5.72 -3.76 3.14
CA TYR A 91 5.01 -2.84 2.26
C TYR A 91 5.24 -1.38 2.65
N ILE A 92 5.38 -1.08 3.94
CA ILE A 92 5.64 0.30 4.40
C ILE A 92 7.10 0.67 4.24
N PHE A 93 8.05 -0.24 4.47
CA PHE A 93 9.47 0.09 4.43
C PHE A 93 10.21 -0.51 3.23
N GLY A 94 9.98 -1.79 2.93
CA GLY A 94 10.69 -2.54 1.90
C GLY A 94 10.44 -2.03 0.48
N LEU A 95 9.18 -1.77 0.12
CA LEU A 95 8.82 -1.19 -1.19
C LEU A 95 9.69 0.02 -1.53
N PHE A 96 9.78 0.97 -0.62
CA PHE A 96 10.45 2.25 -0.87
C PHE A 96 11.97 2.17 -0.72
N SER A 97 12.48 1.35 0.20
CA SER A 97 13.91 1.12 0.37
C SER A 97 14.54 0.52 -0.89
N GLU A 98 13.90 -0.50 -1.48
CA GLU A 98 14.44 -1.20 -2.65
C GLU A 98 14.43 -0.37 -3.93
N LEU A 99 13.50 0.59 -4.04
CA LEU A 99 13.57 1.61 -5.10
C LEU A 99 14.83 2.47 -4.99
N SER A 100 15.28 2.77 -3.78
CA SER A 100 16.51 3.54 -3.54
C SER A 100 17.77 2.71 -3.81
N LEU A 101 17.74 1.42 -3.46
CA LEU A 101 18.86 0.49 -3.67
C LEU A 101 19.04 0.10 -5.13
N ASN A 102 17.97 0.17 -5.93
CA ASN A 102 17.97 -0.18 -7.36
C ASN A 102 17.56 1.02 -8.24
N PRO A 103 18.35 2.12 -8.28
CA PRO A 103 17.95 3.36 -8.94
C PRO A 103 17.79 3.23 -10.47
N SER A 104 18.36 2.18 -11.07
CA SER A 104 18.21 1.84 -12.49
C SER A 104 16.89 1.14 -12.82
N SER A 105 16.13 0.69 -11.82
CA SER A 105 14.80 0.11 -12.02
C SER A 105 13.81 1.20 -12.43
N PHE A 106 13.10 0.98 -13.54
CA PHE A 106 12.07 1.91 -13.98
C PHE A 106 10.85 1.78 -13.05
N SER A 107 10.45 2.89 -12.42
CA SER A 107 9.27 2.96 -11.56
C SER A 107 8.61 4.34 -11.62
N LEU A 108 7.29 4.37 -11.42
CA LEU A 108 6.50 5.60 -11.21
C LEU A 108 6.40 5.98 -9.73
N LEU A 109 6.85 5.09 -8.84
CA LEU A 109 6.97 5.37 -7.42
C LEU A 109 8.32 6.05 -7.14
N GLY A 110 8.35 6.87 -6.10
CA GLY A 110 9.58 7.51 -5.61
C GLY A 110 10.00 6.94 -4.26
N THR A 111 11.18 7.35 -3.81
CA THR A 111 11.69 7.11 -2.45
C THR A 111 11.28 8.28 -1.54
N PRO A 112 10.70 8.05 -0.35
CA PRO A 112 10.42 9.10 0.62
C PRO A 112 11.73 9.60 1.26
N MET A 113 12.02 10.89 1.12
CA MET A 113 13.30 11.50 1.52
C MET A 113 13.19 12.39 2.76
N SER A 114 12.09 13.12 2.88
CA SER A 114 11.82 13.99 4.02
C SER A 114 10.31 14.23 4.14
N TYR A 115 9.88 14.72 5.29
CA TYR A 115 8.47 15.04 5.52
C TYR A 115 8.31 16.33 6.31
N LYS A 116 7.11 16.89 6.20
CA LYS A 116 6.60 17.96 7.07
C LYS A 116 5.18 17.63 7.47
N ILE A 117 4.94 17.47 8.77
CA ILE A 117 3.58 17.35 9.31
C ILE A 117 2.86 18.69 9.10
N THR A 118 1.69 18.64 8.45
CA THR A 118 0.84 19.82 8.18
C THR A 118 -0.36 19.87 9.11
N HIS A 119 -0.86 18.71 9.53
CA HIS A 119 -1.96 18.57 10.46
C HIS A 119 -1.66 17.41 11.42
N PHE A 120 -1.97 17.60 12.69
CA PHE A 120 -1.84 16.56 13.71
C PHE A 120 -2.97 16.68 14.73
N ALA A 121 -3.57 15.55 15.06
CA ALA A 121 -4.48 15.45 16.20
C ALA A 121 -4.21 14.13 16.92
N ALA A 122 -4.33 14.16 18.25
CA ALA A 122 -3.97 13.05 19.10
C ALA A 122 -4.90 13.02 20.32
N ASN A 123 -5.35 11.83 20.70
CA ASN A 123 -6.16 11.63 21.90
C ASN A 123 -6.00 10.18 22.39
N GLN A 124 -5.67 10.00 23.66
CA GLN A 124 -5.43 8.70 24.31
C GLN A 124 -4.37 7.88 23.61
N ASN A 125 -4.74 6.91 22.77
CA ASN A 125 -3.80 6.12 21.98
C ASN A 125 -4.03 6.22 20.48
N ILE A 126 -4.84 7.19 20.04
CA ILE A 126 -5.12 7.46 18.64
C ILE A 126 -4.31 8.69 18.22
N ALA A 127 -3.59 8.59 17.12
CA ALA A 127 -3.03 9.73 16.43
C ALA A 127 -3.50 9.74 14.97
N ILE A 128 -3.73 10.95 14.46
CA ILE A 128 -3.87 11.21 13.04
C ILE A 128 -2.87 12.30 12.66
N ASN A 129 -2.14 12.07 11.58
CA ASN A 129 -1.34 13.10 10.94
C ASN A 129 -1.68 13.22 9.46
N SER A 130 -1.54 14.43 8.93
CA SER A 130 -1.28 14.64 7.50
C SER A 130 0.13 15.17 7.35
N ALA A 131 0.93 14.56 6.48
CA ALA A 131 2.29 14.99 6.20
C ALA A 131 2.48 15.16 4.70
N VAL A 132 3.18 16.23 4.30
CA VAL A 132 3.74 16.35 2.95
C VAL A 132 5.07 15.64 2.97
N VAL A 133 5.18 14.57 2.20
CA VAL A 133 6.39 13.76 2.05
C VAL A 133 7.02 14.08 0.70
N GLN A 134 8.32 14.39 0.72
CA GLN A 134 9.10 14.62 -0.48
C GLN A 134 9.59 13.28 -1.03
N PHE A 135 9.03 12.87 -2.16
CA PHE A 135 9.44 11.67 -2.87
C PHE A 135 10.47 12.01 -3.95
N TYR A 136 11.53 11.22 -4.04
CA TYR A 136 12.52 11.30 -5.12
C TYR A 136 12.34 10.15 -6.11
N SER A 137 12.17 10.45 -7.39
CA SER A 137 12.13 9.44 -8.46
C SER A 137 13.44 9.44 -9.22
N SER A 138 14.17 8.32 -9.19
CA SER A 138 15.39 8.12 -9.97
C SER A 138 15.11 8.03 -11.48
N THR A 139 13.91 7.58 -11.88
CA THR A 139 13.47 7.48 -13.27
C THR A 139 13.51 8.83 -14.00
N VAL A 140 13.20 9.93 -13.29
CA VAL A 140 13.12 11.29 -13.86
C VAL A 140 14.06 12.28 -13.20
N ASP A 141 14.85 11.84 -12.23
CA ASP A 141 15.70 12.70 -11.39
C ASP A 141 14.93 13.91 -10.82
N LEU A 142 13.78 13.65 -10.21
CA LEU A 142 12.87 14.68 -9.70
C LEU A 142 12.44 14.37 -8.26
N THR A 143 12.47 15.40 -7.42
CA THR A 143 11.80 15.40 -6.11
C THR A 143 10.44 16.07 -6.21
N TYR A 144 9.39 15.41 -5.72
CA TYR A 144 8.00 15.88 -5.78
C TYR A 144 7.26 15.62 -4.46
N PRO A 145 6.33 16.52 -4.08
CA PRO A 145 5.55 16.35 -2.86
C PRO A 145 4.39 15.37 -3.06
N VAL A 146 4.12 14.57 -2.04
CA VAL A 146 2.89 13.77 -1.91
C VAL A 146 2.34 13.97 -0.50
N GLU A 147 1.05 14.29 -0.38
CA GLU A 147 0.41 14.40 0.93
C GLU A 147 -0.19 13.06 1.34
N ILE A 148 0.20 12.57 2.53
CA ILE A 148 -0.29 11.32 3.10
C ILE A 148 -1.01 11.64 4.41
N THR A 149 -2.25 11.15 4.55
CA THR A 149 -2.94 11.11 5.83
C THR A 149 -2.78 9.72 6.42
N PHE A 150 -2.47 9.65 7.72
CA PHE A 150 -2.22 8.40 8.43
C PHE A 150 -2.94 8.43 9.77
N TRP A 151 -3.90 7.53 9.94
CA TRP A 151 -4.54 7.24 11.21
C TRP A 151 -3.84 6.06 11.86
N ALA A 152 -3.56 6.12 13.15
CA ALA A 152 -2.94 5.02 13.88
C ALA A 152 -3.50 4.90 15.29
N THR A 153 -3.51 3.67 15.80
CA THR A 153 -3.67 3.38 17.24
C THR A 153 -2.43 2.70 17.77
N TYR A 154 -2.10 2.95 19.04
CA TYR A 154 -0.90 2.42 19.68
C TYR A 154 -1.24 1.52 20.89
N ASN A 155 -0.51 0.42 21.05
CA ASN A 155 -0.56 -0.38 22.29
C ASN A 155 0.29 0.26 23.40
N ALA A 156 0.29 -0.34 24.60
CA ALA A 156 1.03 0.19 25.75
C ALA A 156 2.55 0.25 25.53
N GLN A 157 3.07 -0.50 24.56
CA GLN A 157 4.48 -0.50 24.15
C GLN A 157 4.78 0.57 23.10
N GLY A 158 3.80 1.38 22.69
CA GLY A 158 3.96 2.40 21.65
C GLY A 158 4.01 1.83 20.23
N GLN A 159 3.59 0.58 20.03
CA GLN A 159 3.55 -0.05 18.70
C GLN A 159 2.22 0.23 18.03
N ILE A 160 2.26 0.48 16.73
CA ILE A 160 1.06 0.64 15.90
C ILE A 160 0.30 -0.68 15.85
N THR A 161 -0.96 -0.69 16.31
CA THR A 161 -1.83 -1.89 16.30
C THR A 161 -2.76 -1.93 15.10
N GLN A 162 -3.07 -0.77 14.52
CA GLN A 162 -3.78 -0.68 13.25
C GLN A 162 -3.60 0.73 12.67
N TYR A 163 -3.66 0.83 11.35
CA TYR A 163 -3.58 2.11 10.66
C TYR A 163 -4.39 2.16 9.38
N ASP A 164 -4.80 3.38 9.02
CA ASP A 164 -5.41 3.70 7.73
C ASP A 164 -4.63 4.83 7.07
N ALA A 165 -4.02 4.53 5.92
CA ALA A 165 -3.20 5.45 5.16
C ALA A 165 -3.92 5.86 3.86
N THR A 166 -3.92 7.15 3.56
CA THR A 166 -4.51 7.70 2.34
C THR A 166 -3.50 8.58 1.62
N PHE A 167 -3.19 8.23 0.36
CA PHE A 167 -2.38 9.06 -0.52
C PHE A 167 -3.28 10.08 -1.22
N LYS A 168 -3.27 11.32 -0.71
CA LYS A 168 -4.09 12.38 -1.30
C LYS A 168 -3.59 12.71 -2.70
N TRP A 169 -4.52 12.74 -3.65
CA TRP A 169 -4.25 13.14 -5.03
C TRP A 169 -3.26 12.24 -5.78
N LEU A 170 -3.15 10.96 -5.39
CA LEU A 170 -2.14 10.05 -5.95
C LEU A 170 -2.21 9.96 -7.48
N GLN A 171 -3.41 9.85 -8.06
CA GLN A 171 -3.57 9.84 -9.52
C GLN A 171 -2.99 11.11 -10.17
N TRP A 172 -3.28 12.27 -9.60
CA TRP A 172 -2.77 13.52 -10.14
C TRP A 172 -1.25 13.63 -10.01
N SER A 173 -0.65 13.06 -8.95
CA SER A 173 0.81 12.96 -8.85
C SER A 173 1.40 12.10 -9.98
N PHE A 174 0.77 10.99 -10.33
CA PHE A 174 1.18 10.12 -11.44
C PHE A 174 1.04 10.82 -12.79
N ASP A 175 -0.06 11.56 -13.00
CA ASP A 175 -0.28 12.35 -14.21
C ASP A 175 0.80 13.43 -14.37
N THR A 176 1.18 14.08 -13.26
CA THR A 176 2.22 15.12 -13.23
C THR A 176 3.59 14.55 -13.56
N LEU A 177 3.97 13.42 -12.94
CA LEU A 177 5.23 12.73 -13.26
C LEU A 177 5.25 12.27 -14.72
N SER A 178 4.15 11.71 -15.21
CA SER A 178 4.00 11.29 -16.60
C SER A 178 4.20 12.45 -17.57
N ALA A 179 3.67 13.64 -17.25
CA ALA A 179 3.88 14.84 -18.06
C ALA A 179 5.36 15.27 -18.11
N VAL A 180 6.07 15.21 -16.98
CA VAL A 180 7.51 15.50 -16.91
C VAL A 180 8.31 14.50 -17.76
N MET A 181 8.01 13.20 -17.64
CA MET A 181 8.64 12.16 -18.47
C MET A 181 8.36 12.36 -19.95
N MET A 182 7.11 12.65 -20.30
CA MET A 182 6.71 12.90 -21.68
C MET A 182 7.50 14.06 -22.28
N GLN A 183 7.69 15.15 -21.53
CA GLN A 183 8.52 16.27 -21.96
C GLN A 183 9.99 15.86 -22.14
N ALA A 184 10.57 15.13 -21.19
CA ALA A 184 11.95 14.67 -21.26
C ALA A 184 12.20 13.72 -22.45
N LEU A 185 11.20 12.92 -22.82
CA LEU A 185 11.26 11.95 -23.93
C LEU A 185 10.78 12.54 -25.27
N ASN A 186 10.47 13.85 -25.34
CA ASN A 186 9.87 14.50 -26.50
C ASN A 186 8.60 13.78 -27.02
N MET A 187 7.78 13.25 -26.11
CA MET A 187 6.53 12.59 -26.41
C MET A 187 5.35 13.55 -26.20
N THR A 188 4.48 13.65 -27.20
CA THR A 188 3.28 14.52 -27.15
C THR A 188 1.97 13.74 -26.98
N SER A 189 2.04 12.41 -26.90
CA SER A 189 0.87 11.53 -26.83
C SER A 189 0.94 10.65 -25.60
N THR A 190 -0.08 10.72 -24.76
CA THR A 190 -0.25 9.84 -23.59
C THR A 190 -0.22 8.38 -24.00
N ALA A 191 -0.86 8.00 -25.11
CA ALA A 191 -0.84 6.61 -25.60
C ALA A 191 0.57 6.11 -25.93
N ARG A 192 1.42 6.96 -26.54
CA ARG A 192 2.82 6.61 -26.81
C ARG A 192 3.61 6.47 -25.51
N PHE A 193 3.38 7.36 -24.56
CA PHE A 193 4.01 7.27 -23.24
C PHE A 193 3.59 6.02 -22.48
N THR A 194 2.29 5.70 -22.42
CA THR A 194 1.79 4.48 -21.78
C THR A 194 2.39 3.24 -22.43
N ALA A 195 2.48 3.17 -23.77
CA ALA A 195 3.13 2.05 -24.45
C ALA A 195 4.63 1.93 -24.09
N TYR A 196 5.34 3.05 -24.03
CA TYR A 196 6.74 3.09 -23.58
C TYR A 196 6.89 2.62 -22.12
N ALA A 197 6.13 3.21 -21.21
CA ALA A 197 6.14 2.87 -19.79
C ALA A 197 5.76 1.40 -19.56
N THR A 198 4.78 0.87 -20.31
CA THR A 198 4.39 -0.54 -20.27
C THR A 198 5.59 -1.44 -20.59
N GLN A 199 6.35 -1.13 -21.64
CA GLN A 199 7.52 -1.93 -22.02
C GLN A 199 8.66 -1.82 -21.00
N MET A 200 8.90 -0.62 -20.45
CA MET A 200 9.95 -0.42 -19.45
C MET A 200 9.62 -1.14 -18.14
N LEU A 201 8.37 -1.02 -17.65
CA LEU A 201 7.90 -1.72 -16.47
C LEU A 201 7.91 -3.24 -16.66
N ALA A 202 7.38 -3.74 -17.79
CA ALA A 202 7.38 -5.17 -18.08
C ALA A 202 8.79 -5.74 -18.04
N ARG A 203 9.76 -5.11 -18.71
CA ARG A 203 11.16 -5.56 -18.68
C ARG A 203 11.74 -5.53 -17.27
N SER A 204 11.51 -4.45 -16.51
CA SER A 204 12.01 -4.32 -15.13
C SER A 204 11.48 -5.43 -14.21
N ILE A 205 10.17 -5.66 -14.26
CA ILE A 205 9.48 -6.70 -13.48
C ILE A 205 9.97 -8.09 -13.92
N CYS A 206 10.07 -8.34 -15.22
CA CYS A 206 10.51 -9.63 -15.74
C CYS A 206 11.97 -9.94 -15.41
N THR A 207 12.87 -8.96 -15.45
CA THR A 207 14.24 -9.14 -14.94
C THR A 207 14.23 -9.58 -13.48
N THR A 208 13.46 -8.89 -12.64
CA THR A 208 13.33 -9.25 -11.21
C THR A 208 12.78 -10.66 -11.03
N ALA A 209 11.77 -11.04 -11.81
CA ALA A 209 11.20 -12.39 -11.80
C ALA A 209 12.23 -13.45 -12.20
N MET A 210 13.00 -13.22 -13.28
CA MET A 210 14.00 -14.17 -13.76
C MET A 210 15.17 -14.34 -12.79
N GLU A 211 15.52 -13.29 -12.04
CA GLU A 211 16.65 -13.32 -11.11
C GLU A 211 16.27 -13.92 -9.75
N SER A 212 15.06 -13.63 -9.26
CA SER A 212 14.67 -13.93 -7.88
C SER A 212 13.62 -15.04 -7.73
N CYS A 213 12.81 -15.32 -8.77
CA CYS A 213 11.69 -16.25 -8.71
C CYS A 213 12.06 -17.62 -9.29
N ASN A 214 12.72 -18.44 -8.45
CA ASN A 214 13.27 -19.73 -8.84
C ASN A 214 12.54 -20.91 -8.16
N GLY A 215 12.64 -22.11 -8.74
CA GLY A 215 12.08 -23.34 -8.16
C GLY A 215 10.56 -23.26 -8.03
N THR A 216 10.03 -23.49 -6.82
CA THR A 216 8.58 -23.39 -6.55
C THR A 216 8.04 -21.98 -6.69
N ASN A 217 8.91 -20.96 -6.70
CA ASN A 217 8.53 -19.56 -6.86
C ASN A 217 8.54 -19.11 -8.32
N THR A 218 8.91 -19.97 -9.28
CA THR A 218 8.96 -19.59 -10.70
C THR A 218 7.58 -19.19 -11.22
N GLN A 219 7.50 -18.00 -11.83
CA GLN A 219 6.25 -17.40 -12.32
C GLN A 219 6.09 -17.47 -13.83
N TYR A 220 7.20 -17.50 -14.56
CA TYR A 220 7.24 -17.50 -16.02
C TYR A 220 8.31 -18.49 -16.47
N SER A 221 8.07 -19.16 -17.59
CA SER A 221 9.04 -20.08 -18.20
C SER A 221 10.18 -19.36 -18.90
N SER A 222 9.98 -18.10 -19.30
CA SER A 222 10.98 -17.28 -19.98
C SER A 222 10.72 -15.77 -19.84
N MET A 223 11.75 -14.98 -20.16
CA MET A 223 11.66 -13.52 -20.28
C MET A 223 10.59 -13.10 -21.30
N ASP A 224 10.52 -13.77 -22.45
CA ASP A 224 9.58 -13.41 -23.53
C ASP A 224 8.13 -13.68 -23.13
N GLU A 225 7.85 -14.80 -22.45
CA GLU A 225 6.53 -15.08 -21.89
C GLU A 225 6.12 -14.00 -20.87
N CYS A 226 7.04 -13.65 -19.97
CA CYS A 226 6.79 -12.62 -18.96
C CYS A 226 6.45 -11.27 -19.60
N VAL A 227 7.28 -10.81 -20.55
CA VAL A 227 7.05 -9.53 -21.23
C VAL A 227 5.76 -9.57 -22.04
N SER A 228 5.46 -10.67 -22.71
CA SER A 228 4.19 -10.84 -23.45
C SER A 228 2.98 -10.73 -22.52
N PHE A 229 3.02 -11.40 -21.37
CA PHE A 229 1.95 -11.33 -20.38
C PHE A 229 1.79 -9.92 -19.82
N LEU A 230 2.88 -9.28 -19.38
CA LEU A 230 2.80 -7.95 -18.75
C LEU A 230 2.45 -6.82 -19.72
N THR A 231 2.68 -7.00 -21.03
CA THR A 231 2.36 -5.98 -22.05
C THR A 231 0.97 -6.14 -22.65
N SER A 232 0.37 -7.34 -22.57
CA SER A 232 -0.87 -7.67 -23.29
C SER A 232 -1.94 -8.37 -22.45
N GLY A 233 -1.55 -9.05 -21.37
CA GLY A 233 -2.44 -9.84 -20.51
C GLY A 233 -3.07 -9.05 -19.37
N VAL A 234 -2.49 -7.93 -18.98
CA VAL A 234 -2.99 -7.06 -17.91
C VAL A 234 -3.08 -5.60 -18.36
N PRO A 235 -4.07 -4.83 -17.88
CA PRO A 235 -4.12 -3.39 -18.13
C PRO A 235 -2.94 -2.68 -17.47
N PHE A 236 -2.56 -1.51 -18.00
CA PHE A 236 -1.56 -0.65 -17.36
C PHE A 236 -1.96 -0.30 -15.92
N GLY A 237 -3.18 0.18 -15.73
CA GLY A 237 -3.75 0.55 -14.44
C GLY A 237 -3.66 2.05 -14.15
N ASN A 238 -4.37 2.48 -13.11
CA ASN A 238 -4.34 3.82 -12.54
C ASN A 238 -3.64 3.80 -11.17
N ALA A 239 -3.33 4.98 -10.63
CA ALA A 239 -2.61 5.09 -9.36
C ALA A 239 -3.44 4.63 -8.14
N TYR A 240 -4.77 4.64 -8.23
CA TYR A 240 -5.65 4.03 -7.23
C TYR A 240 -5.84 2.52 -7.45
N GLU A 241 -5.22 1.95 -8.50
CA GLU A 241 -5.32 0.54 -8.87
C GLU A 241 -4.04 -0.26 -8.54
N LEU A 242 -3.22 0.22 -7.61
CA LEU A 242 -1.98 -0.47 -7.16
C LEU A 242 -2.26 -1.73 -6.32
N GLY A 243 -3.53 -2.01 -6.05
CA GLY A 243 -4.01 -3.28 -5.48
C GLY A 243 -4.91 -4.07 -6.42
N PHE A 244 -4.93 -3.82 -7.73
CA PHE A 244 -5.79 -4.55 -8.68
C PHE A 244 -4.94 -5.37 -9.65
N ASP A 245 -5.57 -6.17 -10.52
CA ASP A 245 -4.84 -6.92 -11.55
C ASP A 245 -4.35 -5.99 -12.67
N THR A 246 -3.28 -5.25 -12.37
CA THR A 246 -2.68 -4.24 -13.25
C THR A 246 -1.17 -4.38 -13.31
N LEU A 247 -0.55 -3.77 -14.32
CA LEU A 247 0.89 -3.64 -14.41
C LEU A 247 1.45 -2.76 -13.28
N LEU A 248 0.73 -1.68 -12.91
CA LEU A 248 1.15 -0.80 -11.82
C LEU A 248 1.10 -1.48 -10.44
N CYS A 249 0.18 -2.41 -10.20
CA CYS A 249 0.23 -3.24 -8.99
C CYS A 249 1.52 -4.07 -8.96
N ARG A 250 1.88 -4.73 -10.07
CA ARG A 250 3.10 -5.54 -10.16
C ARG A 250 4.37 -4.70 -10.02
N MET A 251 4.37 -3.47 -10.54
CA MET A 251 5.42 -2.47 -10.28
C MET A 251 5.56 -2.18 -8.79
N ALA A 252 4.47 -2.06 -8.04
CA ALA A 252 4.51 -1.84 -6.60
C ALA A 252 5.03 -3.07 -5.82
N HIS A 253 4.86 -4.28 -6.34
CA HIS A 253 5.38 -5.48 -5.67
C HIS A 253 6.81 -5.85 -6.03
N GLN A 254 7.27 -5.46 -7.24
CA GLN A 254 8.61 -5.78 -7.73
C GLN A 254 9.72 -5.51 -6.70
N PRO A 255 9.79 -4.36 -6.01
CA PRO A 255 10.93 -4.06 -5.14
C PRO A 255 11.03 -5.00 -3.95
N MET A 256 9.93 -5.60 -3.48
CA MET A 256 9.96 -6.52 -2.33
C MET A 256 10.37 -7.95 -2.71
N VAL A 257 10.40 -8.29 -4.01
CA VAL A 257 10.70 -9.65 -4.47
C VAL A 257 12.08 -10.14 -4.04
N PRO A 258 13.19 -9.37 -4.16
CA PRO A 258 14.50 -9.82 -3.70
C PRO A 258 14.58 -10.05 -2.18
N ILE A 259 13.76 -9.34 -1.38
CA ILE A 259 13.73 -9.48 0.08
C ILE A 259 13.09 -10.81 0.49
N ARG A 260 11.91 -11.12 -0.07
CA ARG A 260 11.16 -12.34 0.26
C ARG A 260 10.48 -12.98 -0.96
N PRO A 261 11.23 -13.67 -1.84
CA PRO A 261 10.70 -14.22 -3.09
C PRO A 261 9.51 -15.17 -2.89
N SER A 262 9.52 -15.98 -1.83
CA SER A 262 8.44 -16.93 -1.48
C SER A 262 7.09 -16.28 -1.22
N VAL A 263 7.07 -14.99 -0.90
CA VAL A 263 5.83 -14.24 -0.68
C VAL A 263 5.50 -13.42 -1.92
N HIS A 264 6.47 -12.67 -2.46
CA HIS A 264 6.15 -11.66 -3.47
C HIS A 264 6.22 -12.14 -4.92
N CYS A 265 6.84 -13.30 -5.22
CA CYS A 265 6.94 -13.77 -6.61
C CYS A 265 5.56 -13.96 -7.24
N SER A 266 4.61 -14.58 -6.53
CA SER A 266 3.24 -14.76 -7.05
C SER A 266 2.53 -13.44 -7.36
N HIS A 267 2.85 -12.36 -6.62
CA HIS A 267 2.24 -11.05 -6.81
C HIS A 267 2.62 -10.41 -8.14
N ILE A 268 3.84 -10.64 -8.62
CA ILE A 268 4.31 -10.15 -9.93
C ILE A 268 4.07 -11.14 -11.08
N GLY A 269 3.50 -12.31 -10.77
CA GLY A 269 3.18 -13.39 -11.71
C GLY A 269 1.80 -13.27 -12.36
N PRO A 270 1.41 -14.26 -13.18
CA PRO A 270 0.11 -14.29 -13.84
C PRO A 270 -1.09 -14.37 -12.90
N THR A 271 -0.93 -15.03 -11.74
CA THR A 271 -2.03 -15.19 -10.77
C THR A 271 -2.26 -13.94 -9.93
N GLY A 272 -1.27 -13.05 -9.84
CA GLY A 272 -1.29 -11.88 -8.96
C GLY A 272 -1.20 -12.23 -7.46
N GLY A 273 -1.11 -13.50 -7.10
CA GLY A 273 -0.92 -13.99 -5.73
C GLY A 273 -1.83 -13.36 -4.68
N ASP A 274 -3.12 -13.16 -4.99
CA ASP A 274 -4.13 -12.54 -4.13
C ASP A 274 -3.91 -11.03 -3.82
N TYR A 275 -2.88 -10.42 -4.41
CA TYR A 275 -2.58 -8.99 -4.26
C TYR A 275 -2.78 -8.18 -5.55
N CYS A 276 -2.43 -8.73 -6.71
CA CYS A 276 -2.74 -8.11 -8.00
C CYS A 276 -3.92 -8.82 -8.65
N THR A 277 -5.09 -8.73 -8.01
CA THR A 277 -6.32 -9.42 -8.41
C THR A 277 -7.52 -8.47 -8.43
N ASN A 278 -8.61 -8.85 -9.11
CA ASN A 278 -9.87 -8.06 -9.17
C ASN A 278 -10.95 -8.67 -8.26
N ASP A 279 -10.57 -9.05 -7.04
CA ASP A 279 -11.39 -9.76 -6.05
C ASP A 279 -12.22 -8.82 -5.13
N ARG A 280 -12.15 -7.51 -5.36
CA ARG A 280 -12.74 -6.48 -4.48
C ARG A 280 -13.78 -5.66 -5.22
N THR A 281 -14.81 -5.23 -4.49
CA THR A 281 -15.79 -4.24 -4.96
C THR A 281 -15.62 -2.94 -4.19
N TYR A 282 -16.03 -1.82 -4.79
CA TYR A 282 -16.00 -0.53 -4.11
C TYR A 282 -16.81 -0.55 -2.80
N ALA A 283 -18.05 -1.03 -2.84
CA ALA A 283 -18.90 -1.15 -1.65
C ALA A 283 -18.25 -2.04 -0.58
N GLY A 284 -17.71 -3.20 -0.97
CA GLY A 284 -17.02 -4.10 -0.06
C GLY A 284 -15.83 -3.44 0.63
N MET A 285 -15.03 -2.65 -0.09
CA MET A 285 -13.88 -1.94 0.50
C MET A 285 -14.28 -0.85 1.49
N VAL A 286 -15.39 -0.16 1.23
CA VAL A 286 -15.89 0.95 2.08
C VAL A 286 -16.63 0.42 3.31
N GLU A 287 -17.41 -0.65 3.15
CA GLU A 287 -18.28 -1.20 4.19
C GLU A 287 -17.58 -2.25 5.06
N GLN A 288 -16.40 -2.74 4.65
CA GLN A 288 -15.67 -3.75 5.41
C GLN A 288 -15.32 -3.24 6.82
N PRO A 289 -15.74 -3.94 7.90
CA PRO A 289 -15.32 -3.64 9.25
C PRO A 289 -13.90 -4.19 9.49
N LEU A 290 -12.91 -3.44 9.01
CA LEU A 290 -11.51 -3.88 8.98
C LEU A 290 -10.80 -3.73 10.33
N PHE A 291 -11.07 -2.63 11.03
CA PHE A 291 -10.30 -2.20 12.19
C PHE A 291 -10.87 -2.78 13.48
N THR A 292 -10.45 -4.00 13.79
CA THR A 292 -10.98 -4.80 14.90
C THR A 292 -10.11 -4.80 16.15
N ASN A 293 -8.87 -4.31 16.07
CA ASN A 293 -7.97 -4.30 17.23
C ASN A 293 -8.44 -3.25 18.25
N GLN A 294 -8.90 -2.08 17.76
CA GLN A 294 -9.53 -1.06 18.58
C GLN A 294 -10.37 -0.08 17.73
N PRO A 295 -11.49 0.49 18.21
CA PRO A 295 -12.13 1.59 17.49
C PRO A 295 -11.24 2.84 17.42
N PHE A 296 -11.32 3.59 16.31
CA PHE A 296 -10.78 4.96 16.20
C PHE A 296 -11.67 5.98 16.93
N VAL A 297 -12.03 5.68 18.18
CA VAL A 297 -12.90 6.49 19.03
C VAL A 297 -12.26 6.62 20.42
N PRO A 298 -12.16 7.82 21.00
CA PRO A 298 -11.65 7.98 22.36
C PRO A 298 -12.52 7.26 23.40
N TYR A 299 -11.87 6.71 24.44
CA TYR A 299 -12.48 6.15 25.65
C TYR A 299 -13.50 7.11 26.27
N GLY A 300 -14.61 6.56 26.74
CA GLY A 300 -15.76 7.31 27.26
C GLY A 300 -16.77 7.76 26.18
N TYR A 301 -16.40 7.67 24.90
CA TYR A 301 -17.32 7.87 23.78
C TYR A 301 -17.76 6.55 23.12
N ALA A 302 -17.00 5.47 23.31
CA ALA A 302 -17.31 4.15 22.77
C ALA A 302 -18.56 3.49 23.41
N ASP A 303 -18.84 3.75 24.69
CA ASP A 303 -19.99 3.16 25.42
C ASP A 303 -21.37 3.69 24.97
N LYS A 304 -21.40 4.64 24.02
CA LYS A 304 -22.62 5.18 23.41
C LYS A 304 -22.77 4.90 21.92
N ASP A 305 -21.69 4.47 21.26
CA ASP A 305 -21.63 4.25 19.81
C ASP A 305 -20.86 2.96 19.49
N ALA A 306 -21.29 1.84 20.09
CA ALA A 306 -20.82 0.50 19.75
C ALA A 306 -21.08 0.12 18.28
N THR A 307 -21.84 0.93 17.54
CA THR A 307 -22.22 0.80 16.13
C THR A 307 -21.13 1.21 15.13
N LEU A 308 -19.99 1.75 15.56
CA LEU A 308 -18.83 1.99 14.66
C LEU A 308 -18.02 0.72 14.36
N ALA A 309 -18.36 -0.42 14.95
CA ALA A 309 -17.82 -1.73 14.63
C ALA A 309 -18.93 -2.63 14.05
N ALA A 310 -19.04 -2.69 12.73
CA ALA A 310 -19.86 -3.65 11.98
C ALA A 310 -21.36 -3.71 12.36
N GLU A 311 -22.18 -2.97 11.61
CA GLU A 311 -23.67 -2.96 11.65
C GLU A 311 -24.34 -2.33 12.88
#